data_AF-A0A8T4FN68-F1
#
_entry.id   AF-A0A8T4FN68-F1
#
_cell.length_a   1.000
_cell.length_b   1.000
_cell.length_c   1.000
_cell.angle_alpha   90.00
_cell.angle_beta   90.00
_cell.angle_gamma   90.00
#
_symmetry.space_group_name_H-M   'P 1'
#
loop_
_entity.id
_entity.type
_entity.pdbx_description
1 polymer ?
#
loop_
_entity_poly.entity_id
_entity_poly.type
_entity_poly.pdbx_seq_one_letter_code
_entity_poly.pdbx_strand_id
1 'polypeptide(L)'
;MKSSTAKLALVLMFVLALAAVLLAAEHPKDDGETYLPCMHIDAFGTDVTSKDDYISCKITVESYYHSLSDVDAGVKGRGNSTWEQPKKPYTIKFDKKMDLFGNGYAKTWVLIANYLDKSMARNYLAYTVADALEVDYTTSAQFVDLYLNGEYMGVYLVTEKVQIGEDR
;
A
#
# COMPACT_ATOMS: atom_id res chain seq x y z
N MET A 1 30.87 -42.67 -21.31
CA MET A 1 29.44 -42.33 -21.54
C MET A 1 28.76 -41.49 -20.43
N LYS A 2 29.31 -41.32 -19.21
CA LYS A 2 28.70 -40.50 -18.14
C LYS A 2 28.87 -38.96 -18.25
N SER A 3 29.80 -38.48 -19.09
CA SER A 3 30.16 -37.05 -19.15
C SER A 3 29.18 -36.18 -19.96
N SER A 4 28.51 -36.76 -20.96
CA SER A 4 27.63 -36.02 -21.87
C SER A 4 26.26 -35.74 -21.27
N THR A 5 25.71 -36.67 -20.50
CA THR A 5 24.42 -36.53 -19.82
C THR A 5 24.46 -35.47 -18.71
N ALA A 6 25.55 -35.38 -17.96
CA ALA A 6 25.73 -34.36 -16.92
C ALA A 6 25.83 -32.93 -17.50
N LYS A 7 26.51 -32.76 -18.64
CA LYS A 7 26.58 -31.48 -19.34
C LYS A 7 25.22 -31.06 -19.90
N LEU A 8 24.46 -32.02 -20.45
CA LEU A 8 23.12 -31.75 -20.98
C LEU A 8 22.13 -31.36 -19.88
N ALA A 9 22.18 -32.04 -18.72
CA ALA A 9 21.36 -31.71 -17.56
C ALA A 9 21.67 -30.31 -17.00
N LEU A 10 22.95 -29.93 -16.95
CA LEU A 10 23.36 -28.60 -16.49
C LEU A 10 22.88 -27.49 -17.44
N VAL A 11 22.99 -27.70 -18.75
CA VAL A 11 22.47 -26.76 -19.75
C VAL A 11 20.96 -26.65 -19.66
N LEU A 12 20.24 -27.76 -19.47
CA LEU A 12 18.78 -27.76 -19.32
C LEU A 12 18.34 -27.02 -18.04
N MET A 13 19.06 -27.20 -16.91
CA MET A 13 18.80 -26.44 -15.68
C MET A 13 19.05 -24.94 -15.87
N PHE A 14 20.09 -24.55 -16.61
CA PHE A 14 20.35 -23.15 -16.92
C PHE A 14 19.28 -22.55 -17.82
N VAL A 15 18.81 -23.30 -18.83
CA VAL A 15 17.73 -22.86 -19.72
C VAL A 15 16.41 -22.74 -18.97
N LEU A 16 16.11 -23.68 -18.06
CA LEU A 16 14.92 -23.61 -17.19
C LEU A 16 15.00 -22.45 -16.18
N ALA A 17 16.17 -22.21 -15.59
CA ALA A 17 16.39 -21.08 -14.69
C ALA A 17 16.27 -19.74 -15.44
N LEU A 18 16.82 -19.65 -16.65
CA LEU A 18 16.71 -18.46 -17.50
C LEU A 18 15.27 -18.24 -17.98
N ALA A 19 14.55 -19.30 -18.32
CA ALA A 19 13.14 -19.23 -18.69
C ALA A 19 12.25 -18.82 -17.50
N ALA A 20 12.53 -19.30 -16.28
CA ALA A 20 11.84 -18.88 -15.07
C ALA A 20 12.13 -17.41 -14.73
N VAL A 21 13.36 -16.93 -14.94
CA VAL A 21 13.73 -15.52 -14.81
C VAL A 21 13.03 -14.67 -15.88
N LEU A 22 12.91 -15.15 -17.12
CA LEU A 22 12.15 -14.47 -18.18
C LEU A 22 10.65 -14.41 -17.86
N LEU A 23 10.06 -15.49 -17.34
CA LEU A 23 8.66 -15.52 -16.91
C LEU A 23 8.41 -14.59 -15.71
N ALA A 24 9.38 -14.47 -14.80
CA ALA A 24 9.33 -13.51 -13.70
C ALA A 24 9.60 -12.07 -14.16
N ALA A 25 10.23 -11.88 -15.33
CA ALA A 25 10.53 -10.58 -15.94
C ALA A 25 9.45 -10.11 -16.93
N GLU A 26 8.41 -10.91 -17.18
CA GLU A 26 7.18 -10.41 -17.79
C GLU A 26 6.46 -9.53 -16.76
N HIS A 27 6.94 -8.30 -16.59
CA HIS A 27 6.10 -7.22 -16.16
C HIS A 27 4.96 -7.11 -17.20
N PRO A 28 3.67 -7.30 -16.84
CA PRO A 28 2.56 -6.92 -17.71
C PRO A 28 2.83 -5.55 -18.33
N LYS A 29 2.63 -5.48 -19.65
CA LYS A 29 2.97 -4.32 -20.48
C LYS A 29 2.52 -3.03 -19.79
N ASP A 30 3.48 -2.16 -19.50
CA ASP A 30 3.22 -0.77 -19.14
C ASP A 30 2.56 -0.12 -20.38
N ASP A 31 1.25 -0.07 -20.37
CA ASP A 31 0.41 0.54 -21.39
C ASP A 31 0.34 2.07 -21.24
N GLY A 32 1.12 2.63 -20.30
CA GLY A 32 1.11 4.04 -19.97
C GLY A 32 -0.10 4.44 -19.12
N GLU A 33 -0.93 3.50 -18.68
CA GLU A 33 -1.98 3.77 -17.69
C GLU A 33 -1.43 3.53 -16.27
N THR A 34 -1.35 4.60 -15.49
CA THR A 34 -1.10 4.48 -14.05
C THR A 34 -2.33 3.86 -13.38
N TYR A 35 -2.33 2.54 -13.21
CA TYR A 35 -3.26 1.87 -12.32
C TYR A 35 -2.83 2.15 -10.88
N LEU A 36 -3.56 3.05 -10.20
CA LEU A 36 -3.40 3.22 -8.76
C LEU A 36 -3.73 1.90 -8.07
N PRO A 37 -2.97 1.49 -7.03
CA PRO A 37 -3.40 0.41 -6.17
C PRO A 37 -4.81 0.68 -5.64
N CYS A 38 -5.64 -0.35 -5.64
CA CYS A 38 -6.96 -0.29 -5.03
C CYS A 38 -6.86 -0.73 -3.57
N MET A 39 -7.47 0.03 -2.66
CA MET A 39 -7.58 -0.33 -1.26
C MET A 39 -9.05 -0.43 -0.88
N HIS A 40 -9.46 -1.59 -0.38
CA HIS A 40 -10.79 -1.83 0.15
C HIS A 40 -10.74 -1.90 1.67
N ILE A 41 -11.65 -1.17 2.32
CA ILE A 41 -11.95 -1.28 3.74
C ILE A 41 -13.36 -1.84 3.85
N ASP A 42 -13.50 -3.08 4.33
CA ASP A 42 -14.79 -3.67 4.68
C ASP A 42 -14.99 -3.56 6.19
N ALA A 43 -15.81 -2.60 6.61
CA ALA A 43 -16.25 -2.41 7.99
C ALA A 43 -17.61 -3.09 8.26
N PHE A 44 -17.96 -4.10 7.46
CA PHE A 44 -19.18 -4.91 7.61
C PHE A 44 -20.46 -4.06 7.57
N GLY A 45 -20.46 -3.02 6.73
CA GLY A 45 -21.57 -2.07 6.62
C GLY A 45 -21.67 -1.05 7.76
N THR A 46 -20.71 -1.00 8.67
CA THR A 46 -20.67 -0.01 9.75
C THR A 46 -19.98 1.27 9.28
N ASP A 47 -20.60 2.42 9.56
CA ASP A 47 -20.04 3.73 9.25
C ASP A 47 -18.91 4.12 10.20
N VAL A 48 -17.81 4.62 9.63
CA VAL A 48 -16.68 5.14 10.40
C VAL A 48 -16.96 6.59 10.84
N THR A 49 -17.53 6.76 12.04
CA THR A 49 -17.99 8.08 12.53
C THR A 49 -17.19 8.65 13.71
N SER A 50 -16.34 7.85 14.36
CA SER A 50 -15.51 8.27 15.49
C SER A 50 -14.05 8.49 15.08
N LYS A 51 -13.38 9.45 15.72
CA LYS A 51 -11.93 9.65 15.63
C LYS A 51 -11.15 8.96 16.75
N ASP A 52 -11.85 8.51 17.77
CA ASP A 52 -11.24 8.01 19.01
C ASP A 52 -11.30 6.49 19.04
N ASP A 53 -12.45 5.94 18.63
CA ASP A 53 -12.76 4.52 18.68
C ASP A 53 -12.48 3.83 17.34
N TYR A 54 -11.74 2.72 17.41
CA TYR A 54 -11.59 1.83 16.27
C TYR A 54 -12.79 0.91 16.17
N ILE A 55 -13.27 0.71 14.94
CA ILE A 55 -14.17 -0.40 14.60
C ILE A 55 -13.38 -1.46 13.84
N SER A 56 -13.75 -2.72 14.01
CA SER A 56 -13.13 -3.82 13.28
C SER A 56 -13.47 -3.75 11.80
N CYS A 57 -12.49 -4.05 10.95
CA CYS A 57 -12.65 -4.12 9.50
C CYS A 57 -11.71 -5.16 8.88
N LYS A 58 -11.94 -5.48 7.62
CA LYS A 58 -11.00 -6.20 6.76
C LYS A 58 -10.40 -5.27 5.72
N ILE A 59 -9.13 -5.47 5.43
CA ILE A 59 -8.37 -4.71 4.44
C ILE A 59 -7.94 -5.64 3.31
N THR A 60 -8.27 -5.22 2.10
CA THR A 60 -7.78 -5.82 0.86
C THR A 60 -7.05 -4.74 0.07
N VAL A 61 -5.85 -5.05 -0.40
CA VAL A 61 -5.04 -4.17 -1.25
C VAL A 61 -4.71 -4.94 -2.51
N GLU A 62 -5.02 -4.34 -3.65
CA GLU A 62 -4.72 -4.88 -4.97
C GLU A 62 -3.84 -3.89 -5.71
N SER A 63 -2.58 -4.26 -5.89
CA SER A 63 -1.66 -3.58 -6.79
C SER A 63 -1.09 -4.57 -7.78
N TYR A 64 -0.43 -4.05 -8.80
CA TYR A 64 0.21 -4.86 -9.82
C TYR A 64 1.32 -5.77 -9.26
N TYR A 65 2.05 -5.31 -8.25
CA TYR A 65 3.24 -5.98 -7.72
C TYR A 65 3.05 -6.52 -6.31
N HIS A 66 1.93 -6.20 -5.66
CA HIS A 66 1.64 -6.59 -4.29
C HIS A 66 0.15 -6.76 -4.09
N SER A 67 -0.24 -7.84 -3.41
CA SER A 67 -1.64 -8.04 -3.04
C SER A 67 -1.79 -8.58 -1.61
N LEU A 68 -2.81 -8.08 -0.94
CA LEU A 68 -3.26 -8.52 0.38
C LEU A 68 -4.76 -8.70 0.31
N SER A 69 -5.29 -9.75 0.94
CA SER A 69 -6.72 -10.01 0.93
C SER A 69 -7.21 -10.32 2.34
N ASP A 70 -8.32 -9.68 2.71
CA ASP A 70 -9.13 -9.95 3.90
C ASP A 70 -8.37 -9.93 5.24
N VAL A 71 -7.35 -9.06 5.33
CA VAL A 71 -6.52 -8.91 6.53
C VAL A 71 -7.30 -8.16 7.61
N ASP A 72 -7.36 -8.74 8.81
CA ASP A 72 -8.02 -8.10 9.95
C ASP A 72 -7.30 -6.83 10.41
N ALA A 73 -8.07 -5.78 10.65
CA ALA A 73 -7.59 -4.48 11.12
C ALA A 73 -8.68 -3.74 11.92
N GLY A 74 -8.30 -2.61 12.50
CA GLY A 74 -9.22 -1.59 12.97
C GLY A 74 -9.15 -0.34 12.10
N VAL A 75 -10.29 0.29 11.85
CA VAL A 75 -10.41 1.59 11.17
C VAL A 75 -11.05 2.62 12.09
N LYS A 76 -10.58 3.87 12.00
CA LYS A 76 -11.25 5.03 12.59
C LYS A 76 -11.03 6.29 11.78
N GLY A 77 -11.83 7.31 12.05
CA GLY A 77 -11.62 8.66 11.55
C GLY A 77 -10.35 9.30 12.09
N ARG A 78 -9.89 10.37 11.45
CA ARG A 78 -8.77 11.16 11.97
C ARG A 78 -8.86 12.63 11.61
N GLY A 79 -7.87 13.39 12.07
CA GLY A 79 -7.70 14.79 11.72
C GLY A 79 -8.49 15.74 12.61
N ASN A 80 -8.16 17.01 12.49
CA ASN A 80 -8.84 18.09 13.20
C ASN A 80 -9.86 18.71 12.23
N SER A 81 -9.54 19.86 11.63
CA SER A 81 -10.40 20.52 10.64
C SER A 81 -10.68 19.68 9.39
N THR A 82 -9.80 18.75 9.04
CA THR A 82 -10.02 17.82 7.91
C THR A 82 -11.12 16.80 8.18
N TRP A 83 -11.43 16.52 9.45
CA TRP A 83 -12.54 15.63 9.81
C TRP A 83 -13.90 16.25 9.54
N GLU A 84 -13.99 17.58 9.55
CA GLU A 84 -15.23 18.31 9.30
C GLU A 84 -15.56 18.42 7.80
N GLN A 85 -14.65 18.00 6.93
CA GLN A 85 -14.81 18.07 5.48
C GLN A 85 -15.70 16.94 4.95
N PRO A 86 -16.33 17.09 3.77
CA PRO A 86 -17.13 16.02 3.15
C PRO A 86 -16.35 14.71 2.95
N LYS A 87 -15.09 14.81 2.49
CA LYS A 87 -14.20 13.65 2.29
C LYS A 87 -13.36 13.40 3.54
N LYS A 88 -13.69 12.32 4.26
CA LYS A 88 -13.13 12.01 5.59
C LYS A 88 -11.78 11.30 5.48
N PRO A 89 -10.74 11.72 6.23
CA PRO A 89 -9.51 10.96 6.35
C PRO A 89 -9.63 9.86 7.42
N TYR A 90 -8.86 8.77 7.25
CA TYR A 90 -8.92 7.59 8.13
C TYR A 90 -7.55 7.19 8.69
N THR A 91 -7.57 6.38 9.74
CA THR A 91 -6.42 5.65 10.27
C THR A 91 -6.75 4.17 10.32
N ILE A 92 -5.84 3.33 9.80
CA ILE A 92 -5.91 1.87 9.87
C ILE A 92 -4.86 1.37 10.84
N LYS A 93 -5.23 0.41 11.68
CA LYS A 93 -4.33 -0.22 12.64
C LYS A 93 -4.45 -1.74 12.53
N PHE A 94 -3.33 -2.39 12.26
CA PHE A 94 -3.20 -3.85 12.23
C PHE A 94 -2.73 -4.38 13.59
N ASP A 95 -2.91 -5.68 13.82
CA ASP A 95 -2.43 -6.33 15.04
C ASP A 95 -0.89 -6.45 15.07
N LYS A 96 -0.29 -6.68 13.90
CA LYS A 96 1.16 -6.74 13.67
C LYS A 96 1.58 -5.72 12.61
N LYS A 97 2.88 -5.45 12.50
CA LYS A 97 3.41 -4.63 11.40
C LYS A 97 3.09 -5.35 10.06
N MET A 98 2.58 -4.61 9.09
CA MET A 98 2.21 -5.11 7.76
C MET A 98 2.84 -4.21 6.70
N ASP A 99 3.23 -4.80 5.58
CA ASP A 99 3.62 -4.07 4.38
C ASP A 99 2.47 -4.06 3.39
N LEU A 100 1.93 -2.87 3.11
CA LEU A 100 0.78 -2.69 2.24
C LEU A 100 1.14 -2.54 0.77
N PHE A 101 2.37 -2.12 0.43
CA PHE A 101 2.74 -1.74 -0.93
C PHE A 101 4.17 -2.16 -1.33
N GLY A 102 4.80 -3.06 -0.60
CA GLY A 102 6.17 -3.54 -0.86
C GLY A 102 7.26 -2.54 -0.51
N ASN A 103 6.95 -1.49 0.27
CA ASN A 103 7.85 -0.36 0.53
C ASN A 103 8.03 -0.03 2.02
N GLY A 104 7.65 -0.93 2.93
CA GLY A 104 7.87 -0.75 4.35
C GLY A 104 6.83 -1.43 5.23
N TYR A 105 7.20 -1.72 6.47
CA TYR A 105 6.33 -2.37 7.44
C TYR A 105 5.87 -1.38 8.51
N ALA A 106 4.57 -1.16 8.62
CA ALA A 106 3.99 -0.36 9.70
C ALA A 106 2.78 -1.04 10.33
N LYS A 107 2.60 -0.81 11.63
CA LYS A 107 1.42 -1.28 12.37
C LYS A 107 0.21 -0.37 12.17
N THR A 108 0.46 0.92 11.97
CA THR A 108 -0.59 1.93 11.79
C THR A 108 -0.33 2.71 10.52
N TRP A 109 -1.35 2.84 9.68
CA TRP A 109 -1.32 3.54 8.41
C TRP A 109 -2.35 4.67 8.40
N VAL A 110 -2.04 5.75 7.70
CA VAL A 110 -2.84 6.98 7.65
C VAL A 110 -3.32 7.19 6.23
N LEU A 111 -4.62 7.40 6.07
CA LEU A 111 -5.24 7.72 4.78
C LEU A 111 -5.57 9.20 4.78
N ILE A 112 -4.81 9.96 4.02
CA ILE A 112 -4.95 11.41 3.88
C ILE A 112 -5.86 11.69 2.67
N ALA A 113 -7.04 12.24 2.94
CA ALA A 113 -8.03 12.56 1.91
C ALA A 113 -7.59 13.66 0.92
N ASN A 114 -6.61 14.49 1.32
CA ASN A 114 -6.14 15.68 0.60
C ASN A 114 -7.26 16.66 0.14
N TYR A 115 -8.43 16.62 0.78
CA TYR A 115 -9.61 17.38 0.35
C TYR A 115 -9.37 18.91 0.24
N LEU A 116 -8.63 19.48 1.19
CA LEU A 116 -8.33 20.92 1.20
C LEU A 116 -7.18 21.29 0.24
N ASP A 117 -6.45 20.30 -0.28
CA ASP A 117 -5.41 20.50 -1.28
C ASP A 117 -5.95 20.21 -2.68
N LYS A 118 -6.33 21.27 -3.39
CA LYS A 118 -6.83 21.18 -4.78
C LYS A 118 -5.86 20.50 -5.76
N SER A 119 -4.56 20.48 -5.45
CA SER A 119 -3.56 19.83 -6.30
C SER A 119 -3.38 18.35 -5.98
N MET A 120 -3.88 17.89 -4.83
CA MET A 120 -3.59 16.59 -4.22
C MET A 120 -2.10 16.30 -3.95
N ALA A 121 -1.19 17.19 -4.35
CA ALA A 121 0.22 16.90 -4.54
C ALA A 121 1.13 17.41 -3.41
N ARG A 122 0.69 18.36 -2.57
CA ARG A 122 1.62 19.01 -1.62
C ARG A 122 2.21 18.03 -0.62
N ASN A 123 1.37 17.17 -0.03
CA ASN A 123 1.84 16.16 0.91
C ASN A 123 2.73 15.13 0.23
N TYR A 124 2.31 14.62 -0.94
CA TYR A 124 3.10 13.65 -1.70
C TYR A 124 4.47 14.21 -2.06
N LEU A 125 4.52 15.43 -2.61
CA LEU A 125 5.77 16.09 -2.96
C LEU A 125 6.68 16.29 -1.76
N ALA A 126 6.13 16.66 -0.60
CA ALA A 126 6.93 16.79 0.62
C ALA A 126 7.58 15.46 1.02
N TYR A 127 6.84 14.35 0.96
CA TYR A 127 7.39 13.01 1.25
C TYR A 127 8.43 12.60 0.20
N THR A 128 8.15 12.81 -1.08
CA THR A 128 9.08 12.49 -2.18
C THR A 128 10.38 13.29 -2.09
N VAL A 129 10.32 14.58 -1.76
CA VAL A 129 11.52 15.40 -1.58
C VAL A 129 12.31 14.95 -0.34
N ALA A 130 11.64 14.60 0.76
CA ALA A 130 12.31 14.07 1.94
C ALA A 130 13.03 12.74 1.64
N ASP A 131 12.40 11.87 0.86
CA ASP A 131 12.95 10.57 0.45
C ASP A 131 14.14 10.76 -0.49
N ALA A 132 14.02 11.64 -1.48
CA ALA A 132 15.10 11.99 -2.40
C ALA A 132 16.31 12.66 -1.72
N LEU A 133 16.10 13.29 -0.56
CA LEU A 133 17.15 13.87 0.27
C LEU A 133 17.68 12.91 1.34
N GLU A 134 17.19 11.66 1.36
CA GLU A 134 17.56 10.63 2.34
C GLU A 134 17.39 11.11 3.79
N VAL A 135 16.34 11.89 4.06
CA VAL A 135 16.05 12.35 5.42
C VAL A 135 15.68 11.15 6.27
N ASP A 136 16.36 11.00 7.42
CA ASP A 136 16.09 9.91 8.35
C ASP A 136 14.60 9.85 8.72
N TYR A 137 14.08 8.61 8.83
CA TYR A 137 12.70 8.33 9.20
C TYR A 137 11.65 8.86 8.22
N THR A 138 12.02 9.12 6.96
CA THR A 138 11.06 9.47 5.91
C THR A 138 10.03 8.36 5.73
N THR A 139 8.77 8.76 5.63
CA THR A 139 7.64 7.86 5.46
C THR A 139 7.34 7.65 3.98
N SER A 140 7.08 6.41 3.58
CA SER A 140 6.59 6.10 2.23
C SER A 140 5.20 6.70 2.01
N ALA A 141 4.92 7.12 0.77
CA ALA A 141 3.67 7.76 0.41
C ALA A 141 3.15 7.16 -0.89
N GLN A 142 1.97 6.54 -0.85
CA GLN A 142 1.37 5.83 -1.99
C GLN A 142 -0.04 6.35 -2.23
N PHE A 143 -0.36 6.79 -3.45
CA PHE A 143 -1.74 7.08 -3.83
C PHE A 143 -2.51 5.78 -4.06
N VAL A 144 -3.76 5.74 -3.61
CA VAL A 144 -4.67 4.61 -3.80
C VAL A 144 -6.07 5.07 -4.17
N ASP A 145 -6.78 4.26 -4.94
CA ASP A 145 -8.23 4.34 -5.04
C ASP A 145 -8.85 3.64 -3.84
N LEU A 146 -9.61 4.39 -3.02
CA LEU A 146 -10.18 3.88 -1.78
C LEU A 146 -11.64 3.48 -1.97
N TYR A 147 -11.99 2.29 -1.52
CA TYR A 147 -13.36 1.84 -1.35
C TYR A 147 -13.64 1.55 0.13
N LEU A 148 -14.76 2.04 0.65
CA LEU A 148 -15.22 1.77 2.02
C LEU A 148 -16.61 1.13 1.94
N ASN A 149 -16.76 -0.07 2.50
CA ASN A 149 -18.00 -0.87 2.42
C ASN A 149 -18.53 -1.02 0.97
N GLY A 150 -17.62 -1.13 0.00
CA GLY A 150 -17.95 -1.25 -1.43
C GLY A 150 -18.22 0.07 -2.15
N GLU A 151 -18.30 1.20 -1.44
CA GLU A 151 -18.49 2.52 -2.06
C GLU A 151 -17.14 3.18 -2.37
N TYR A 152 -17.03 3.77 -3.57
CA TYR A 152 -15.83 4.50 -3.97
C TYR A 152 -15.74 5.84 -3.24
N MET A 153 -14.66 6.02 -2.48
CA MET A 153 -14.41 7.21 -1.65
C MET A 153 -13.49 8.23 -2.33
N GLY A 154 -12.95 7.92 -3.51
CA GLY A 154 -11.97 8.73 -4.22
C GLY A 154 -10.52 8.32 -3.95
N VAL A 155 -9.60 9.09 -4.53
CA VAL A 155 -8.15 8.89 -4.35
C VAL A 155 -7.66 9.36 -2.98
N TYR A 156 -6.89 8.56 -2.27
CA TYR A 156 -6.26 8.92 -0.99
C TYR A 156 -4.74 8.79 -1.08
N LEU A 157 -4.03 9.59 -0.28
CA LEU A 157 -2.61 9.39 -0.05
C LEU A 157 -2.43 8.55 1.22
N VAL A 158 -1.86 7.36 1.08
CA VAL A 158 -1.58 6.44 2.18
C VAL A 158 -0.13 6.62 2.61
N THR A 159 0.06 6.79 3.92
CA THR A 159 1.39 6.89 4.52
C THR A 159 1.43 6.04 5.78
N GLU A 160 2.61 5.61 6.20
CA GLU A 160 2.75 5.07 7.54
C GLU A 160 2.45 6.16 8.58
N LYS A 161 2.06 5.75 9.78
CA LYS A 161 2.03 6.65 10.92
C LYS A 161 3.40 6.62 11.59
N VAL A 162 4.09 7.76 11.60
CA VAL A 162 5.30 7.94 12.42
C VAL A 162 4.95 7.72 13.89
N GLN A 163 5.61 6.75 14.51
CA GLN A 163 5.50 6.40 15.93
C GLN A 163 6.89 6.04 16.43
N ILE A 164 7.17 6.25 17.71
CA ILE A 164 8.45 5.87 18.32
C ILE A 164 8.47 4.36 18.58
N GLY A 165 9.50 3.67 18.08
CA GLY A 165 9.79 2.25 18.21
C GLY A 165 11.26 1.94 17.95
N GLU A 166 11.68 0.68 18.14
CA GLU A 166 13.11 0.29 18.03
C GLU A 166 13.69 0.42 16.61
N ASP A 167 12.84 0.39 15.58
CA ASP A 167 13.24 0.50 14.17
C ASP A 167 12.92 1.86 13.53
N ARG A 168 12.07 2.69 14.16
CA ARG A 168 11.60 4.02 13.72
C ARG A 168 10.96 4.75 14.89
#